data_AF-A0AAD6GIB9-F1
#
_entry.id   AF-A0AAD6GIB9-F1
#
_cell.length_a   1.000
_cell.length_b   1.000
_cell.length_c   1.000
_cell.angle_alpha   90.00
_cell.angle_beta   90.00
_cell.angle_gamma   90.00
#
_symmetry.space_group_name_H-M   'P 1'
#
loop_
_entity.id
_entity.type
_entity.pdbx_description
1 polymer ?
#
loop_
_entity_poly.entity_id
_entity_poly.type
_entity_poly.pdbx_seq_one_letter_code
_entity_poly.pdbx_strand_id
1 'polypeptide(L)'
;MSRDPENGAVHDMDAHEHEAPQGTQEEGDKGEDAGDNPTFSLAGPGASNPASNAYVGDLYRQYNPQYGKEVDSPTWSLAQPLPHIVRPGMQHGALPEDRKEDKQAGQNGHGPGPDKPRSKDDSQGSKDGFFNTWSKFRHKIREPLAEWLGITIAMTIGLCATLSHYTSSGEAGSYTSQSLAWGFGFMAAIYVSGGVSGGHLNPAFSIALSVFRGFPARKCIIYIAAQLLGAITAGGIAYAIYHDAILEADAKNKTAQNAGLAAAALLTAPKSFVHPATAFFTEFLGSAILFGAIVALGDDTNAPPGAGMQAFILGILISVVVLALGYNTGGCFNCARDFGPRLVAVMAGWGGHLFRESHAWWIWGPWCADISGALFGALIYDMAIFTGGESPINYPRRRRKRAVQVRAVNLRKKLGMRRKKDEDIESSSAETCR
;
A
#
# COMPACT_ATOMS: atom_id res chain seq x y z
N MET A 1 -13.30 -21.91 74.71
CA MET A 1 -13.64 -21.04 75.86
C MET A 1 -12.82 -19.76 75.69
N SER A 2 -13.35 -18.59 75.33
CA SER A 2 -14.48 -17.82 75.89
C SER A 2 -14.19 -17.23 77.28
N ARG A 3 -13.92 -15.91 77.36
CA ARG A 3 -14.88 -14.92 77.90
C ARG A 3 -14.32 -13.48 77.94
N ASP A 4 -15.01 -12.61 77.21
CA ASP A 4 -15.30 -11.18 77.47
C ASP A 4 -16.08 -11.00 78.81
N PRO A 5 -16.47 -9.79 79.34
CA PRO A 5 -16.84 -8.60 78.54
C PRO A 5 -16.75 -7.16 79.13
N GLU A 6 -17.12 -6.20 78.26
CA GLU A 6 -17.92 -4.96 78.49
C GLU A 6 -17.38 -3.79 79.36
N ASN A 7 -17.78 -2.52 79.13
CA ASN A 7 -18.80 -1.90 78.24
C ASN A 7 -18.17 -0.64 77.54
N GLY A 8 -18.76 0.21 76.68
CA GLY A 8 -20.14 0.47 76.18
C GLY A 8 -20.17 1.87 75.52
N ALA A 9 -21.23 2.41 74.88
CA ALA A 9 -22.50 1.88 74.35
C ALA A 9 -23.20 2.97 73.48
N VAL A 10 -23.80 2.61 72.31
CA VAL A 10 -24.64 3.45 71.39
C VAL A 10 -24.01 4.79 70.87
N HIS A 11 -24.51 5.62 69.92
CA HIS A 11 -25.65 5.73 68.96
C HIS A 11 -25.09 6.42 67.65
N ASP A 12 -25.64 6.45 66.42
CA ASP A 12 -26.66 5.65 65.69
C ASP A 12 -26.63 5.90 64.14
N MET A 13 -27.12 4.90 63.39
CA MET A 13 -27.84 4.82 62.09
C MET A 13 -27.63 5.71 60.81
N ASP A 14 -27.50 4.96 59.70
CA ASP A 14 -28.11 5.08 58.34
C ASP A 14 -27.68 6.09 57.25
N ALA A 15 -26.89 5.56 56.29
CA ALA A 15 -27.25 5.22 54.90
C ALA A 15 -27.66 6.28 53.81
N HIS A 16 -27.01 6.09 52.64
CA HIS A 16 -27.37 6.45 51.25
C HIS A 16 -27.30 7.91 50.71
N GLU A 17 -26.63 8.00 49.56
CA GLU A 17 -26.76 8.86 48.37
C GLU A 17 -27.29 10.31 48.46
N HIS A 18 -26.57 11.24 47.81
CA HIS A 18 -27.16 12.50 47.33
C HIS A 18 -26.57 12.97 45.99
N GLU A 19 -27.46 13.36 45.08
CA GLU A 19 -27.18 13.98 43.78
C GLU A 19 -26.81 15.48 43.89
N ALA A 20 -26.51 16.09 42.74
CA ALA A 20 -26.12 17.49 42.59
C ALA A 20 -27.24 18.51 42.91
N PRO A 21 -26.89 19.75 43.27
CA PRO A 21 -27.85 20.86 43.32
C PRO A 21 -28.02 21.52 41.93
N GLN A 22 -29.27 21.73 41.52
CA GLN A 22 -29.64 22.60 40.40
C GLN A 22 -29.83 24.05 40.87
N GLY A 23 -29.46 24.99 40.01
CA GLY A 23 -30.23 26.21 39.71
C GLY A 23 -30.57 27.22 40.81
N THR A 24 -30.06 28.44 40.65
CA THR A 24 -30.80 29.67 40.99
C THR A 24 -31.09 30.48 39.73
N GLN A 25 -32.30 31.01 39.63
CA GLN A 25 -32.76 31.89 38.55
C GLN A 25 -32.65 33.35 39.02
N GLU A 26 -32.37 34.28 38.10
CA GLU A 26 -33.17 35.51 37.89
C GLU A 26 -32.67 36.30 36.66
N GLU A 27 -33.65 36.71 35.85
CA GLU A 27 -33.86 37.96 35.10
C GLU A 27 -32.70 38.99 35.02
N GLY A 28 -32.44 39.70 33.90
CA GLY A 28 -33.07 39.71 32.57
C GLY A 28 -33.20 41.13 31.99
N ASP A 29 -32.31 41.55 31.08
CA ASP A 29 -32.57 42.66 30.13
C ASP A 29 -31.71 42.54 28.85
N LYS A 30 -32.06 43.33 27.83
CA LYS A 30 -31.66 43.20 26.42
C LYS A 30 -30.37 43.95 26.07
N GLY A 31 -29.61 43.41 25.13
CA GLY A 31 -28.56 44.13 24.41
C GLY A 31 -27.89 43.26 23.37
N GLU A 32 -27.93 43.68 22.10
CA GLU A 32 -27.15 43.06 21.02
C GLU A 32 -25.69 43.47 21.15
N ASP A 33 -24.74 42.51 21.20
CA ASP A 33 -23.58 42.53 20.29
C ASP A 33 -22.77 41.23 20.35
N ALA A 34 -21.96 40.98 19.32
CA ALA A 34 -21.08 39.81 19.25
C ALA A 34 -19.86 39.95 20.18
N GLY A 35 -19.58 38.94 21.02
CA GLY A 35 -18.48 38.97 21.99
C GLY A 35 -17.86 37.59 22.26
N ASP A 36 -16.55 37.51 22.07
CA ASP A 36 -15.69 36.33 22.24
C ASP A 36 -15.81 35.64 23.62
N ASN A 37 -15.75 34.30 23.62
CA ASN A 37 -15.36 33.51 24.79
C ASN A 37 -14.02 32.81 24.46
N PRO A 38 -12.88 33.22 25.07
CA PRO A 38 -11.57 32.80 24.63
C PRO A 38 -11.29 31.32 24.96
N THR A 39 -11.17 30.50 23.92
CA THR A 39 -10.67 29.12 24.05
C THR A 39 -9.14 29.15 24.20
N PHE A 40 -8.65 28.85 25.40
CA PHE A 40 -7.21 28.73 25.65
C PHE A 40 -6.62 27.52 24.92
N SER A 41 -5.88 27.80 23.85
CA SER A 41 -5.03 26.86 23.12
C SER A 41 -3.56 27.26 23.30
N LEU A 42 -2.66 26.27 23.39
CA LEU A 42 -1.21 26.50 23.50
C LEU A 42 -0.60 27.23 22.28
N ALA A 43 -1.35 27.37 21.19
CA ALA A 43 -0.95 28.07 19.96
C ALA A 43 -1.58 29.47 19.79
N GLY A 44 -2.32 29.97 20.80
CA GLY A 44 -3.04 31.24 20.76
C GLY A 44 -4.40 31.18 20.03
N PRO A 45 -5.21 32.25 20.12
CA PRO A 45 -6.54 32.30 19.51
C PRO A 45 -6.46 32.56 18.00
N GLY A 46 -7.19 31.79 17.19
CA GLY A 46 -7.31 32.04 15.73
C GLY A 46 -6.96 30.86 14.80
N ALA A 47 -6.68 29.67 15.32
CA ALA A 47 -6.41 28.49 14.50
C ALA A 47 -7.67 27.99 13.76
N SER A 48 -7.89 28.50 12.54
CA SER A 48 -8.89 27.96 11.62
C SER A 48 -8.49 26.58 11.08
N ASN A 49 -9.50 25.77 10.75
CA ASN A 49 -9.40 24.34 10.47
C ASN A 49 -8.39 24.01 9.33
N PRO A 50 -7.33 23.20 9.54
CA PRO A 50 -6.16 23.12 8.65
C PRO A 50 -6.35 22.29 7.36
N ALA A 51 -7.59 22.08 6.91
CA ALA A 51 -7.91 21.19 5.79
C ALA A 51 -7.55 21.74 4.39
N SER A 52 -7.14 23.01 4.25
CA SER A 52 -6.91 23.64 2.93
C SER A 52 -5.65 24.50 2.79
N ASN A 53 -4.95 24.86 3.86
CA ASN A 53 -3.72 25.65 3.78
C ASN A 53 -2.70 25.23 4.86
N ALA A 54 -1.80 24.30 4.51
CA ALA A 54 -0.54 24.20 5.23
C ALA A 54 0.25 25.51 5.07
N TYR A 55 0.74 26.09 6.16
CA TYR A 55 1.55 27.30 6.10
C TYR A 55 2.87 27.03 5.37
N VAL A 56 3.12 27.79 4.32
CA VAL A 56 4.30 27.64 3.45
C VAL A 56 4.84 29.04 3.21
N GLY A 57 5.99 29.34 3.82
CA GLY A 57 6.59 30.67 3.75
C GLY A 57 6.89 31.12 2.31
N ASP A 58 6.81 32.42 2.07
CA ASP A 58 6.87 32.99 0.72
C ASP A 58 8.16 32.64 -0.04
N LEU A 59 9.30 32.64 0.66
CA LEU A 59 10.58 32.18 0.14
C LEU A 59 10.55 30.72 -0.34
N TYR A 60 9.80 29.85 0.34
CA TYR A 60 9.69 28.44 -0.06
C TYR A 60 8.98 28.29 -1.41
N ARG A 61 7.92 29.09 -1.66
CA ARG A 61 7.23 29.14 -2.96
C ARG A 61 8.13 29.72 -4.05
N GLN A 62 8.96 30.71 -3.72
CA GLN A 62 9.94 31.31 -4.64
C GLN A 62 11.03 30.31 -5.07
N TYR A 63 11.60 29.55 -4.12
CA TYR A 63 12.63 28.54 -4.42
C TYR A 63 12.08 27.21 -4.97
N ASN A 64 10.78 26.92 -4.75
CA ASN A 64 10.14 25.70 -5.20
C ASN A 64 8.87 26.00 -6.04
N PRO A 65 9.00 26.55 -7.27
CA PRO A 65 7.88 26.98 -8.11
C PRO A 65 7.04 25.83 -8.71
N GLN A 66 7.29 24.58 -8.28
CA GLN A 66 6.46 23.41 -8.55
C GLN A 66 5.52 23.07 -7.37
N TYR A 67 5.75 23.66 -6.20
CA TYR A 67 4.94 23.42 -5.01
C TYR A 67 3.51 23.95 -5.19
N GLY A 68 2.51 23.12 -4.90
CA GLY A 68 1.09 23.44 -5.09
C GLY A 68 0.60 23.42 -6.54
N LYS A 69 1.46 23.09 -7.53
CA LYS A 69 0.99 22.68 -8.85
C LYS A 69 0.53 21.23 -8.79
N GLU A 70 -0.47 20.88 -9.60
CA GLU A 70 -0.76 19.49 -9.92
C GLU A 70 0.48 18.87 -10.59
N VAL A 71 1.28 18.19 -9.78
CA VAL A 71 2.24 17.20 -10.26
C VAL A 71 1.42 16.13 -10.97
N ASP A 72 1.81 15.71 -12.18
CA ASP A 72 1.31 14.47 -12.80
C ASP A 72 1.38 13.38 -11.73
N SER A 73 0.23 13.06 -11.13
CA SER A 73 0.19 12.23 -9.94
C SER A 73 0.63 10.83 -10.35
N PRO A 74 1.32 10.08 -9.46
CA PRO A 74 1.44 8.66 -9.71
C PRO A 74 0.01 8.16 -9.89
N THR A 75 -0.22 7.39 -10.95
CA THR A 75 -1.55 6.88 -11.28
C THR A 75 -2.06 5.87 -10.23
N TRP A 76 -1.30 5.65 -9.14
CA TRP A 76 -1.52 4.69 -8.08
C TRP A 76 -0.91 5.24 -6.78
N SER A 77 -1.57 5.05 -5.65
CA SER A 77 -1.09 5.38 -4.29
C SER A 77 -1.76 4.43 -3.29
N LEU A 78 -1.01 3.97 -2.27
CA LEU A 78 -1.53 3.32 -1.06
C LEU A 78 -1.62 4.29 0.14
N ALA A 79 -1.23 5.56 -0.07
CA ALA A 79 -1.30 6.63 0.92
C ALA A 79 -2.40 7.66 0.60
N GLN A 80 -3.08 7.49 -0.55
CA GLN A 80 -4.29 8.19 -0.98
C GLN A 80 -5.27 7.15 -1.54
N PRO A 81 -6.58 7.43 -1.58
CA PRO A 81 -7.54 6.53 -2.24
C PRO A 81 -7.19 6.24 -3.70
N LEU A 82 -7.66 5.11 -4.21
CA LEU A 82 -7.29 4.57 -5.52
C LEU A 82 -7.95 5.38 -6.64
N PRO A 83 -7.19 6.00 -7.54
CA PRO A 83 -7.76 6.74 -8.66
C PRO A 83 -8.40 5.78 -9.66
N HIS A 84 -9.64 6.06 -10.07
CA HIS A 84 -10.40 5.20 -10.98
C HIS A 84 -9.83 5.16 -12.41
N ILE A 85 -9.02 4.14 -12.75
CA ILE A 85 -8.32 4.09 -14.05
C ILE A 85 -8.88 3.01 -14.98
N VAL A 86 -9.75 3.45 -15.88
CA VAL A 86 -10.25 2.64 -16.98
C VAL A 86 -9.13 2.42 -18.02
N ARG A 87 -8.80 1.14 -18.27
CA ARG A 87 -7.79 0.70 -19.26
C ARG A 87 -7.99 1.39 -20.63
N PRO A 88 -6.94 1.75 -21.39
CA PRO A 88 -7.08 2.50 -22.64
C PRO A 88 -8.02 1.90 -23.70
N GLY A 89 -8.12 0.57 -23.78
CA GLY A 89 -9.07 -0.13 -24.68
C GLY A 89 -10.51 -0.27 -24.15
N MET A 90 -10.78 0.27 -22.96
CA MET A 90 -12.05 0.22 -22.23
C MET A 90 -12.66 1.61 -22.02
N GLN A 91 -11.94 2.67 -22.39
CA GLN A 91 -12.40 4.06 -22.36
C GLN A 91 -13.50 4.29 -23.42
N HIS A 92 -14.46 5.17 -23.12
CA HIS A 92 -15.38 5.70 -24.14
C HIS A 92 -14.57 6.40 -25.23
N GLY A 93 -14.97 6.24 -26.49
CA GLY A 93 -14.29 6.89 -27.64
C GLY A 93 -13.07 6.14 -28.19
N ALA A 94 -12.64 5.02 -27.57
CA ALA A 94 -11.42 4.30 -27.94
C ALA A 94 -11.48 3.56 -29.30
N LEU A 95 -12.67 3.43 -29.90
CA LEU A 95 -12.89 2.91 -31.25
C LEU A 95 -13.67 3.94 -32.09
N PRO A 96 -13.61 3.88 -33.44
CA PRO A 96 -14.32 4.84 -34.31
C PRO A 96 -15.85 4.79 -34.21
N GLU A 97 -16.42 3.73 -33.62
CA GLU A 97 -17.86 3.51 -33.50
C GLU A 97 -18.48 4.28 -32.32
N ASP A 98 -17.83 4.29 -31.15
CA ASP A 98 -18.20 5.16 -30.02
C ASP A 98 -18.38 6.61 -30.45
N ARG A 99 -17.47 7.09 -31.31
CA ARG A 99 -17.46 8.46 -31.85
C ARG A 99 -18.62 8.76 -32.81
N LYS A 100 -19.47 7.76 -33.11
CA LYS A 100 -20.75 7.89 -33.81
C LYS A 100 -21.93 7.87 -32.82
N GLU A 101 -21.86 7.09 -31.74
CA GLU A 101 -22.86 7.12 -30.65
C GLU A 101 -22.89 8.51 -29.98
N ASP A 102 -21.72 9.11 -29.71
CA ASP A 102 -21.61 10.48 -29.18
C ASP A 102 -22.30 11.53 -30.08
N LYS A 103 -22.34 11.29 -31.39
CA LYS A 103 -23.01 12.17 -32.37
C LYS A 103 -24.54 12.01 -32.42
N GLN A 104 -25.08 10.93 -31.86
CA GLN A 104 -26.52 10.73 -31.70
C GLN A 104 -27.00 11.12 -30.29
N ALA A 105 -26.19 10.90 -29.26
CA ALA A 105 -26.49 11.36 -27.89
C ALA A 105 -26.39 12.90 -27.73
N GLY A 106 -25.52 13.55 -28.51
CA GLY A 106 -25.24 15.00 -28.39
C GLY A 106 -26.25 15.97 -29.02
N GLN A 107 -27.44 15.53 -29.48
CA GLN A 107 -28.40 16.43 -30.15
C GLN A 107 -29.33 17.22 -29.21
N ASN A 108 -29.35 16.92 -27.91
CA ASN A 108 -30.14 17.67 -26.91
C ASN A 108 -29.26 18.15 -25.75
N GLY A 109 -28.49 19.22 -25.97
CA GLY A 109 -27.71 19.89 -24.92
C GLY A 109 -27.10 21.20 -25.40
N HIS A 110 -27.33 22.30 -24.68
CA HIS A 110 -26.68 23.59 -24.95
C HIS A 110 -25.15 23.45 -24.77
N GLY A 111 -24.39 23.67 -25.85
CA GLY A 111 -22.94 23.75 -25.78
C GLY A 111 -22.48 25.12 -25.22
N PRO A 112 -21.45 25.18 -24.37
CA PRO A 112 -20.82 26.45 -24.01
C PRO A 112 -20.15 27.10 -25.24
N GLY A 113 -20.12 28.43 -25.25
CA GLY A 113 -19.70 29.25 -26.40
C GLY A 113 -18.21 29.14 -26.76
N PRO A 114 -17.80 29.78 -27.87
CA PRO A 114 -16.45 29.60 -28.44
C PRO A 114 -15.36 30.18 -27.55
N ASP A 115 -14.33 29.37 -27.29
CA ASP A 115 -13.12 29.77 -26.57
C ASP A 115 -12.41 30.95 -27.24
N LYS A 116 -11.99 31.93 -26.43
CA LYS A 116 -11.13 33.03 -26.88
C LYS A 116 -9.77 32.49 -27.34
N PRO A 117 -9.18 33.03 -28.43
CA PRO A 117 -7.84 32.62 -28.85
C PRO A 117 -6.82 32.99 -27.76
N ARG A 118 -6.14 31.97 -27.24
CA ARG A 118 -5.05 32.13 -26.26
C ARG A 118 -3.88 32.83 -26.95
N SER A 119 -3.47 33.98 -26.40
CA SER A 119 -2.42 34.81 -26.99
C SER A 119 -1.09 34.08 -27.13
N LYS A 120 -0.44 34.28 -28.28
CA LYS A 120 0.99 34.04 -28.47
C LYS A 120 1.72 35.36 -28.28
N ASP A 121 2.60 35.42 -27.29
CA ASP A 121 3.89 36.12 -27.24
C ASP A 121 4.51 35.71 -25.89
N ASP A 122 5.63 34.98 -25.86
CA ASP A 122 7.01 35.36 -26.20
C ASP A 122 7.71 36.19 -25.10
N SER A 123 8.50 35.50 -24.28
CA SER A 123 9.83 35.93 -23.83
C SER A 123 10.53 34.81 -23.04
N GLN A 124 11.85 34.80 -23.07
CA GLN A 124 12.66 33.63 -22.74
C GLN A 124 12.99 33.55 -21.23
N GLY A 125 12.69 32.40 -20.62
CA GLY A 125 13.14 32.00 -19.28
C GLY A 125 13.62 30.54 -19.29
N SER A 126 14.69 30.22 -18.56
CA SER A 126 15.46 28.99 -18.78
C SER A 126 14.82 27.68 -18.30
N LYS A 127 14.47 26.82 -19.27
CA LYS A 127 14.67 25.34 -19.30
C LYS A 127 14.21 24.51 -18.08
N ASP A 128 13.09 23.82 -18.26
CA ASP A 128 12.65 22.57 -17.61
C ASP A 128 12.39 22.56 -16.09
N GLY A 129 12.78 23.58 -15.31
CA GLY A 129 12.50 23.64 -13.87
C GLY A 129 13.22 22.60 -13.01
N PHE A 130 14.31 22.00 -13.51
CA PHE A 130 15.15 21.05 -12.76
C PHE A 130 16.48 21.68 -12.36
N PHE A 131 16.79 21.65 -11.06
CA PHE A 131 18.01 22.24 -10.48
C PHE A 131 19.34 21.69 -11.02
N ASN A 132 19.38 20.42 -11.47
CA ASN A 132 20.58 19.80 -12.06
C ASN A 132 20.24 18.57 -12.93
N THR A 133 21.24 18.04 -13.65
CA THR A 133 21.10 16.85 -14.51
C THR A 133 20.64 15.61 -13.74
N TRP A 134 21.10 15.44 -12.49
CA TRP A 134 20.63 14.38 -11.61
C TRP A 134 19.13 14.48 -11.34
N SER A 135 18.59 15.69 -11.09
CA SER A 135 17.16 15.91 -10.89
C SER A 135 16.34 15.55 -12.12
N LYS A 136 16.83 15.88 -13.34
CA LYS A 136 16.22 15.45 -14.62
C LYS A 136 16.18 13.92 -14.77
N PHE A 137 17.25 13.24 -14.37
CA PHE A 137 17.32 11.78 -14.41
C PHE A 137 16.42 11.14 -13.35
N ARG A 138 16.57 11.56 -12.08
CA ARG A 138 15.75 11.16 -10.92
C ARG A 138 14.27 11.26 -11.23
N HIS A 139 13.81 12.34 -11.85
CA HIS A 139 12.40 12.53 -12.17
C HIS A 139 11.85 11.46 -13.11
N LYS A 140 12.63 11.01 -14.10
CA LYS A 140 12.24 9.93 -15.03
C LYS A 140 12.16 8.55 -14.38
N ILE A 141 12.91 8.31 -13.30
CA ILE A 141 12.96 7.04 -12.58
C ILE A 141 12.42 7.14 -11.13
N ARG A 142 11.67 8.20 -10.82
CA ARG A 142 11.21 8.52 -9.44
C ARG A 142 10.37 7.41 -8.83
N GLU A 143 9.52 6.79 -9.65
CA GLU A 143 8.63 5.69 -9.29
C GLU A 143 9.44 4.43 -8.88
N PRO A 144 10.30 3.84 -9.74
CA PRO A 144 11.20 2.76 -9.33
C PRO A 144 12.12 3.09 -8.14
N LEU A 145 12.66 4.31 -8.05
CA LEU A 145 13.51 4.69 -6.91
C LEU A 145 12.74 4.73 -5.59
N ALA A 146 11.47 5.14 -5.61
CA ALA A 146 10.61 5.14 -4.43
C ALA A 146 10.23 3.72 -4.00
N GLU A 147 9.96 2.80 -4.93
CA GLU A 147 9.75 1.37 -4.64
C GLU A 147 11.00 0.72 -4.04
N TRP A 148 12.18 0.97 -4.63
CA TRP A 148 13.46 0.49 -4.10
C TRP A 148 13.72 1.02 -2.68
N LEU A 149 13.55 2.33 -2.46
CA LEU A 149 13.80 2.97 -1.16
C LEU A 149 12.80 2.49 -0.09
N GLY A 150 11.52 2.43 -0.44
CA GLY A 150 10.47 1.97 0.47
C GLY A 150 10.70 0.53 0.91
N ILE A 151 10.97 -0.39 -0.02
CA ILE A 151 11.34 -1.76 0.34
C ILE A 151 12.60 -1.75 1.20
N THR A 152 13.62 -0.98 0.83
CA THR A 152 14.89 -0.95 1.58
C THR A 152 14.64 -0.58 3.04
N ILE A 153 13.79 0.42 3.31
CA ILE A 153 13.42 0.85 4.66
C ILE A 153 12.62 -0.24 5.39
N ALA A 154 11.50 -0.72 4.80
CA ALA A 154 10.63 -1.70 5.44
C ALA A 154 11.36 -3.00 5.79
N MET A 155 12.11 -3.52 4.82
CA MET A 155 12.88 -4.75 4.98
C MET A 155 14.03 -4.58 5.97
N THR A 156 14.73 -3.44 5.99
CA THR A 156 15.80 -3.22 6.96
C THR A 156 15.25 -3.24 8.39
N ILE A 157 14.13 -2.55 8.64
CA ILE A 157 13.50 -2.52 9.97
C ILE A 157 13.03 -3.92 10.38
N GLY A 158 12.31 -4.63 9.50
CA GLY A 158 11.80 -5.97 9.77
C GLY A 158 12.90 -7.02 10.00
N LEU A 159 13.89 -7.07 9.12
CA LEU A 159 15.02 -8.01 9.23
C LEU A 159 15.86 -7.71 10.47
N CYS A 160 16.17 -6.45 10.78
CA CYS A 160 16.90 -6.09 11.99
C CYS A 160 16.13 -6.46 13.27
N ALA A 161 14.81 -6.28 13.31
CA ALA A 161 13.99 -6.68 14.45
C ALA A 161 13.95 -8.20 14.65
N THR A 162 13.84 -8.96 13.54
CA THR A 162 13.92 -10.43 13.59
C THR A 162 15.33 -10.89 13.98
N LEU A 163 16.39 -10.32 13.40
CA LEU A 163 17.77 -10.62 13.79
C LEU A 163 18.02 -10.32 15.28
N SER A 164 17.58 -9.17 15.79
CA SER A 164 17.62 -8.83 17.21
C SER A 164 17.02 -9.93 18.09
N HIS A 165 15.82 -10.42 17.76
CA HIS A 165 15.18 -11.51 18.49
C HIS A 165 16.00 -12.81 18.47
N TYR A 166 16.49 -13.23 17.29
CA TYR A 166 17.21 -14.50 17.16
C TYR A 166 18.65 -14.46 17.71
N THR A 167 19.44 -13.40 17.46
CA THR A 167 20.83 -13.32 17.95
C THR A 167 20.91 -13.08 19.46
N SER A 168 19.96 -12.31 20.03
CA SER A 168 19.85 -12.14 21.49
C SER A 168 19.22 -13.33 22.22
N SER A 169 18.89 -14.43 21.53
CA SER A 169 18.19 -15.58 22.11
C SER A 169 16.87 -15.24 22.83
N GLY A 170 16.21 -14.15 22.41
CA GLY A 170 14.96 -13.65 23.01
C GLY A 170 15.10 -12.55 24.06
N GLU A 171 16.32 -12.11 24.41
CA GLU A 171 16.52 -11.06 25.43
C GLU A 171 16.16 -9.65 24.91
N ALA A 172 16.52 -9.33 23.67
CA ALA A 172 16.28 -8.02 23.06
C ALA A 172 14.98 -7.91 22.25
N GLY A 173 14.17 -8.98 22.22
CA GLY A 173 12.92 -9.01 21.47
C GLY A 173 12.20 -10.35 21.53
N SER A 174 10.90 -10.33 21.20
CA SER A 174 10.00 -11.48 21.13
C SER A 174 9.33 -11.59 19.76
N TYR A 175 8.62 -12.70 19.51
CA TYR A 175 7.80 -12.89 18.32
C TYR A 175 6.81 -11.73 18.07
N THR A 176 6.24 -11.16 19.14
CA THR A 176 5.36 -9.98 19.07
C THR A 176 6.10 -8.73 18.63
N SER A 177 7.30 -8.47 19.18
CA SER A 177 8.07 -7.27 18.85
C SER A 177 8.54 -7.24 17.38
N GLN A 178 8.98 -8.39 16.84
CA GLN A 178 9.30 -8.45 15.41
C GLN A 178 8.05 -8.30 14.54
N SER A 179 6.90 -8.85 14.93
CA SER A 179 5.64 -8.73 14.17
C SER A 179 5.21 -7.26 14.04
N LEU A 180 5.29 -6.51 15.14
CA LEU A 180 5.04 -5.06 15.16
C LEU A 180 6.06 -4.30 14.31
N ALA A 181 7.36 -4.64 14.41
CA ALA A 181 8.41 -3.98 13.64
C ALA A 181 8.26 -4.19 12.13
N TRP A 182 7.83 -5.39 11.68
CA TRP A 182 7.51 -5.66 10.28
C TRP A 182 6.39 -4.72 9.79
N GLY A 183 5.27 -4.63 10.50
CA GLY A 183 4.16 -3.76 10.08
C GLY A 183 4.49 -2.26 10.14
N PHE A 184 5.15 -1.80 11.20
CA PHE A 184 5.57 -0.40 11.30
C PHE A 184 6.69 -0.04 10.30
N GLY A 185 7.55 -0.99 9.92
CA GLY A 185 8.51 -0.84 8.83
C GLY A 185 7.81 -0.58 7.48
N PHE A 186 6.78 -1.37 7.16
CA PHE A 186 5.96 -1.14 5.97
C PHE A 186 5.15 0.16 6.04
N MET A 187 4.60 0.53 7.20
CA MET A 187 3.94 1.84 7.40
C MET A 187 4.87 3.00 7.04
N ALA A 188 6.09 3.02 7.61
CA ALA A 188 7.08 4.05 7.33
C ALA A 188 7.44 4.09 5.84
N ALA A 189 7.62 2.92 5.21
CA ALA A 189 7.90 2.82 3.79
C ALA A 189 6.76 3.32 2.89
N ILE A 190 5.49 3.06 3.24
CA ILE A 190 4.33 3.59 2.50
C ILE A 190 4.27 5.12 2.63
N TYR A 191 4.54 5.70 3.81
CA TYR A 191 4.65 7.15 3.96
C TYR A 191 5.79 7.76 3.12
N VAL A 192 6.94 7.09 3.03
CA VAL A 192 8.11 7.56 2.25
C VAL A 192 7.89 7.43 0.73
N SER A 193 7.24 6.37 0.26
CA SER A 193 7.18 6.01 -1.17
C SER A 193 5.81 6.22 -1.84
N GLY A 194 4.72 6.24 -1.07
CA GLY A 194 3.33 6.22 -1.53
C GLY A 194 3.01 7.36 -2.49
N GLY A 195 3.27 8.60 -2.07
CA GLY A 195 3.03 9.81 -2.87
C GLY A 195 3.89 9.96 -4.14
N VAL A 196 4.82 9.04 -4.42
CA VAL A 196 5.67 9.06 -5.62
C VAL A 196 5.46 7.85 -6.53
N SER A 197 5.19 6.66 -5.97
CA SER A 197 5.16 5.41 -6.74
C SER A 197 3.83 4.67 -6.72
N GLY A 198 2.99 4.87 -5.70
CA GLY A 198 2.11 3.79 -5.26
C GLY A 198 2.45 3.35 -3.86
N GLY A 199 3.74 3.11 -3.58
CA GLY A 199 4.14 2.36 -2.40
C GLY A 199 3.60 0.93 -2.49
N HIS A 200 3.69 0.30 -3.66
CA HIS A 200 3.22 -1.09 -3.85
C HIS A 200 4.00 -2.06 -2.98
N LEU A 201 5.33 -1.87 -2.91
CA LEU A 201 6.26 -2.53 -2.00
C LEU A 201 6.13 -4.06 -1.93
N ASN A 202 5.64 -4.68 -3.00
CA ASN A 202 5.40 -6.12 -3.09
C ASN A 202 5.17 -6.52 -4.56
N PRO A 203 5.89 -7.51 -5.09
CA PRO A 203 5.65 -8.05 -6.43
C PRO A 203 4.23 -8.56 -6.63
N ALA A 204 3.66 -9.28 -5.64
CA ALA A 204 2.30 -9.81 -5.70
C ALA A 204 1.26 -8.70 -5.82
N PHE A 205 1.41 -7.62 -5.05
CA PHE A 205 0.48 -6.48 -5.08
C PHE A 205 0.60 -5.69 -6.39
N SER A 206 1.83 -5.52 -6.92
CA SER A 206 2.05 -4.91 -8.23
C SER A 206 1.41 -5.71 -9.37
N ILE A 207 1.39 -7.04 -9.28
CA ILE A 207 0.70 -7.92 -10.22
C ILE A 207 -0.81 -7.80 -10.06
N ALA A 208 -1.33 -7.89 -8.84
CA ALA A 208 -2.76 -7.83 -8.56
C ALA A 208 -3.39 -6.48 -8.95
N LEU A 209 -2.73 -5.34 -8.67
CA LEU A 209 -3.14 -4.02 -9.16
C LEU A 209 -3.15 -3.94 -10.69
N SER A 210 -2.21 -4.61 -11.38
CA SER A 210 -2.21 -4.66 -12.85
C SER A 210 -3.40 -5.45 -13.42
N VAL A 211 -3.83 -6.49 -12.72
CA VAL A 211 -4.99 -7.31 -13.08
C VAL A 211 -6.32 -6.61 -12.77
N PHE A 212 -6.50 -6.10 -11.54
CA PHE A 212 -7.81 -5.69 -11.01
C PHE A 212 -8.10 -4.18 -11.02
N ARG A 213 -7.07 -3.34 -11.07
CA ARG A 213 -7.23 -1.87 -11.02
C ARG A 213 -6.62 -1.16 -12.23
N GLY A 214 -5.76 -1.83 -13.00
CA GLY A 214 -5.33 -1.37 -14.32
C GLY A 214 -3.92 -0.79 -14.38
N PHE A 215 -3.13 -0.94 -13.32
CA PHE A 215 -1.71 -0.57 -13.29
C PHE A 215 -0.95 -1.11 -14.52
N PRO A 216 -0.16 -0.30 -15.25
CA PRO A 216 0.43 -0.74 -16.51
C PRO A 216 1.41 -1.91 -16.34
N ALA A 217 1.13 -3.05 -16.99
CA ALA A 217 1.96 -4.26 -16.88
C ALA A 217 3.46 -4.05 -17.20
N ARG A 218 3.80 -3.07 -18.06
CA ARG A 218 5.20 -2.67 -18.31
C ARG A 218 5.85 -1.97 -17.11
N LYS A 219 5.11 -1.12 -16.38
CA LYS A 219 5.59 -0.52 -15.12
C LYS A 219 5.72 -1.60 -14.04
N CYS A 220 4.78 -2.55 -13.99
CA CYS A 220 4.82 -3.67 -13.04
C CYS A 220 6.14 -4.45 -13.07
N ILE A 221 6.66 -4.81 -14.25
CA ILE A 221 7.97 -5.49 -14.36
C ILE A 221 9.12 -4.63 -13.78
N ILE A 222 9.08 -3.31 -14.00
CA ILE A 222 10.10 -2.38 -13.48
C ILE A 222 9.98 -2.24 -11.95
N TYR A 223 8.76 -2.21 -11.42
CA TYR A 223 8.50 -2.17 -9.97
C TYR A 223 9.00 -3.45 -9.30
N ILE A 224 8.72 -4.63 -9.86
CA ILE A 224 9.24 -5.90 -9.35
C ILE A 224 10.77 -5.88 -9.30
N ALA A 225 11.44 -5.42 -10.38
CA ALA A 225 12.89 -5.30 -10.39
C ALA A 225 13.42 -4.35 -9.29
N ALA A 226 12.78 -3.18 -9.11
CA ALA A 226 13.15 -2.23 -8.06
C ALA A 226 12.92 -2.77 -6.64
N GLN A 227 11.80 -3.46 -6.41
CA GLN A 227 11.47 -4.12 -5.15
C GLN A 227 12.48 -5.21 -4.81
N LEU A 228 12.88 -6.06 -5.77
CA LEU A 228 13.90 -7.08 -5.55
C LEU A 228 15.28 -6.47 -5.24
N LEU A 229 15.68 -5.41 -5.96
CA LEU A 229 16.92 -4.69 -5.66
C LEU A 229 16.89 -4.05 -4.27
N GLY A 230 15.74 -3.51 -3.84
CA GLY A 230 15.59 -2.96 -2.50
C GLY A 230 15.71 -4.04 -1.42
N ALA A 231 15.13 -5.22 -1.64
CA ALA A 231 15.17 -6.31 -0.68
C ALA A 231 16.57 -6.93 -0.56
N ILE A 232 17.32 -6.99 -1.66
CA ILE A 232 18.76 -7.33 -1.64
C ILE A 232 19.55 -6.27 -0.85
N THR A 233 19.26 -4.98 -1.09
CA THR A 233 19.92 -3.86 -0.38
C THR A 233 19.68 -3.94 1.12
N ALA A 234 18.43 -4.13 1.55
CA ALA A 234 18.06 -4.28 2.95
C ALA A 234 18.65 -5.54 3.60
N GLY A 235 18.65 -6.68 2.90
CA GLY A 235 19.32 -7.89 3.38
C GLY A 235 20.81 -7.66 3.65
N GLY A 236 21.49 -6.94 2.75
CA GLY A 236 22.90 -6.57 2.91
C GLY A 236 23.13 -5.63 4.10
N ILE A 237 22.27 -4.62 4.28
CA ILE A 237 22.33 -3.69 5.42
C ILE A 237 22.09 -4.44 6.74
N ALA A 238 21.05 -5.27 6.81
CA ALA A 238 20.70 -6.02 8.02
C ALA A 238 21.80 -7.02 8.40
N TYR A 239 22.36 -7.74 7.42
CA TYR A 239 23.52 -8.61 7.63
C TYR A 239 24.76 -7.83 8.11
N ALA A 240 25.06 -6.67 7.51
CA ALA A 240 26.21 -5.86 7.91
C ALA A 240 26.07 -5.28 9.33
N ILE A 241 24.87 -4.87 9.75
CA ILE A 241 24.61 -4.36 11.10
C ILE A 241 24.71 -5.47 12.16
N TYR A 242 24.21 -6.67 11.86
CA TYR A 242 24.17 -7.79 12.81
C TYR A 242 25.34 -8.77 12.66
N HIS A 243 26.31 -8.52 11.77
CA HIS A 243 27.42 -9.43 11.45
C HIS A 243 28.07 -10.04 12.69
N ASP A 244 28.50 -9.19 13.63
CA ASP A 244 29.23 -9.64 14.82
C ASP A 244 28.30 -10.40 15.79
N ALA A 245 27.05 -9.97 15.93
CA ALA A 245 26.04 -10.65 16.74
C ALA A 245 25.63 -12.03 16.16
N ILE A 246 25.68 -12.19 14.83
CA ILE A 246 25.47 -13.47 14.15
C ILE A 246 26.64 -14.40 14.45
N LEU A 247 27.89 -13.93 14.32
CA LEU A 247 29.08 -14.72 14.60
C LEU A 247 29.17 -15.12 16.09
N GLU A 248 28.84 -14.22 17.01
CA GLU A 248 28.79 -14.52 18.45
C GLU A 248 27.71 -15.56 18.76
N ALA A 249 26.51 -15.42 18.20
CA ALA A 249 25.42 -16.37 18.40
C ALA A 249 25.77 -17.77 17.85
N ASP A 250 26.37 -17.86 16.67
CA ASP A 250 26.79 -19.14 16.08
C ASP A 250 27.95 -19.78 16.87
N ALA A 251 28.91 -18.98 17.33
CA ALA A 251 30.01 -19.45 18.19
C ALA A 251 29.49 -19.97 19.56
N LYS A 252 28.56 -19.25 20.20
CA LYS A 252 27.91 -19.63 21.46
C LYS A 252 27.14 -20.95 21.34
N ASN A 253 26.44 -21.15 20.22
CA ASN A 253 25.68 -22.36 19.93
C ASN A 253 26.53 -23.50 19.35
N LYS A 254 27.81 -23.26 19.03
CA LYS A 254 28.72 -24.19 18.34
C LYS A 254 28.16 -24.69 17.00
N THR A 255 27.35 -23.87 16.34
CA THR A 255 26.76 -24.15 15.04
C THR A 255 27.66 -23.63 13.93
N ALA A 256 27.83 -24.42 12.86
CA ALA A 256 28.41 -23.90 11.63
C ALA A 256 27.46 -22.84 11.04
N GLN A 257 28.01 -21.77 10.45
CA GLN A 257 27.23 -20.63 9.94
C GLN A 257 26.06 -21.08 9.05
N ASN A 258 26.26 -22.05 8.16
CA ASN A 258 25.23 -22.59 7.27
C ASN A 258 24.02 -23.22 7.99
N ALA A 259 24.15 -23.59 9.27
CA ALA A 259 23.08 -24.08 10.15
C ALA A 259 22.72 -23.09 11.27
N GLY A 260 23.26 -21.87 11.23
CA GLY A 260 23.08 -20.82 12.24
C GLY A 260 21.67 -20.23 12.27
N LEU A 261 21.25 -19.77 13.46
CA LEU A 261 19.91 -19.20 13.68
C LEU A 261 19.62 -17.95 12.83
N ALA A 262 20.67 -17.26 12.40
CA ALA A 262 20.57 -16.08 11.53
C ALA A 262 19.96 -16.38 10.15
N ALA A 263 20.07 -17.61 9.63
CA ALA A 263 19.36 -18.01 8.41
C ALA A 263 17.83 -18.03 8.65
N ALA A 264 17.39 -18.53 9.80
CA ALA A 264 15.97 -18.50 10.20
C ALA A 264 15.47 -17.09 10.57
N ALA A 265 16.39 -16.14 10.78
CA ALA A 265 16.07 -14.73 11.00
C ALA A 265 15.92 -13.93 9.69
N LEU A 266 16.75 -14.21 8.69
CA LEU A 266 16.72 -13.52 7.40
C LEU A 266 15.63 -14.06 6.45
N LEU A 267 15.24 -15.33 6.58
CA LEU A 267 14.48 -16.06 5.57
C LEU A 267 13.13 -16.54 6.09
N THR A 268 12.22 -16.86 5.17
CA THR A 268 11.01 -17.63 5.49
C THR A 268 11.20 -19.11 5.17
N ALA A 269 10.57 -19.97 5.95
CA ALA A 269 10.55 -21.41 5.74
C ALA A 269 9.43 -22.04 6.58
N PRO A 270 8.74 -23.09 6.07
CA PRO A 270 7.81 -23.85 6.89
C PRO A 270 8.54 -24.51 8.07
N LYS A 271 7.95 -24.45 9.27
CA LYS A 271 8.42 -25.22 10.43
C LYS A 271 8.32 -26.72 10.11
N SER A 272 9.19 -27.52 10.74
CA SER A 272 9.32 -28.97 10.46
C SER A 272 8.03 -29.79 10.64
N PHE A 273 7.08 -29.33 11.45
CA PHE A 273 5.77 -29.96 11.66
C PHE A 273 4.67 -29.49 10.68
N VAL A 274 4.94 -28.49 9.83
CA VAL A 274 3.94 -27.89 8.93
C VAL A 274 3.95 -28.60 7.59
N HIS A 275 2.83 -29.23 7.23
CA HIS A 275 2.68 -29.89 5.93
C HIS A 275 2.68 -28.85 4.78
N PRO A 276 3.27 -29.15 3.59
CA PRO A 276 3.37 -28.20 2.49
C PRO A 276 2.05 -27.54 2.07
N ALA A 277 0.93 -28.29 2.09
CA ALA A 277 -0.39 -27.75 1.79
C ALA A 277 -0.81 -26.63 2.79
N THR A 278 -0.56 -26.84 4.09
CA THR A 278 -0.82 -25.85 5.14
C THR A 278 0.11 -24.65 5.03
N ALA A 279 1.39 -24.88 4.69
CA ALA A 279 2.35 -23.81 4.45
C ALA A 279 1.94 -22.91 3.27
N PHE A 280 1.55 -23.49 2.13
CA PHE A 280 1.01 -22.76 0.98
C PHE A 280 -0.25 -21.98 1.37
N PHE A 281 -1.20 -22.63 2.05
CA PHE A 281 -2.46 -21.99 2.44
C PHE A 281 -2.28 -20.84 3.43
N THR A 282 -1.27 -20.91 4.30
CA THR A 282 -0.92 -19.82 5.25
C THR A 282 -0.51 -18.56 4.51
N GLU A 283 0.46 -18.66 3.58
CA GLU A 283 0.94 -17.53 2.77
C GLU A 283 -0.18 -16.99 1.84
N PHE A 284 -0.90 -17.90 1.18
CA PHE A 284 -2.06 -17.57 0.35
C PHE A 284 -3.12 -16.76 1.11
N LEU A 285 -3.51 -17.23 2.30
CA LEU A 285 -4.56 -16.58 3.10
C LEU A 285 -4.10 -15.22 3.64
N GLY A 286 -2.86 -15.12 4.14
CA GLY A 286 -2.32 -13.85 4.61
C GLY A 286 -2.21 -12.81 3.48
N SER A 287 -1.69 -13.21 2.32
CA SER A 287 -1.64 -12.34 1.13
C SER A 287 -3.03 -11.97 0.61
N ALA A 288 -4.03 -12.85 0.70
CA ALA A 288 -5.42 -12.55 0.33
C ALA A 288 -6.07 -11.54 1.29
N ILE A 289 -5.86 -11.68 2.60
CA ILE A 289 -6.37 -10.73 3.62
C ILE A 289 -5.72 -9.36 3.42
N LEU A 290 -4.39 -9.32 3.29
CA LEU A 290 -3.64 -8.07 3.09
C LEU A 290 -4.07 -7.35 1.82
N PHE A 291 -4.12 -8.03 0.67
CA PHE A 291 -4.48 -7.37 -0.57
C PHE A 291 -5.97 -7.02 -0.66
N GLY A 292 -6.85 -7.86 -0.10
CA GLY A 292 -8.28 -7.57 0.03
C GLY A 292 -8.53 -6.29 0.84
N ALA A 293 -7.83 -6.12 1.96
CA ALA A 293 -7.90 -4.90 2.75
C ALA A 293 -7.26 -3.69 2.04
N ILE A 294 -6.16 -3.87 1.30
CA ILE A 294 -5.56 -2.80 0.48
C ILE A 294 -6.56 -2.25 -0.54
N VAL A 295 -7.27 -3.13 -1.29
CA VAL A 295 -8.26 -2.66 -2.26
C VAL A 295 -9.52 -2.08 -1.61
N ALA A 296 -9.82 -2.44 -0.35
CA ALA A 296 -10.93 -1.89 0.42
C ALA A 296 -10.64 -0.52 1.04
N LEU A 297 -9.44 -0.33 1.61
CA LEU A 297 -8.99 0.96 2.17
C LEU A 297 -8.74 2.01 1.09
N GLY A 298 -8.52 1.56 -0.15
CA GLY A 298 -8.36 2.38 -1.33
C GLY A 298 -9.66 2.67 -2.09
N ASP A 299 -10.79 2.13 -1.69
CA ASP A 299 -12.06 2.29 -2.40
C ASP A 299 -12.86 3.50 -1.88
N ASP A 300 -12.90 4.57 -2.68
CA ASP A 300 -13.70 5.78 -2.39
C ASP A 300 -15.22 5.53 -2.34
N THR A 301 -15.71 4.40 -2.87
CA THR A 301 -17.13 4.03 -2.80
C THR A 301 -17.50 3.25 -1.54
N ASN A 302 -16.50 2.91 -0.72
CA ASN A 302 -16.62 2.28 0.58
C ASN A 302 -16.45 3.36 1.69
N ALA A 303 -16.02 2.98 2.89
CA ALA A 303 -15.58 3.88 3.95
C ALA A 303 -14.04 3.93 4.04
N PRO A 304 -13.34 4.65 3.14
CA PRO A 304 -11.89 4.81 3.26
C PRO A 304 -11.56 5.61 4.53
N PRO A 305 -10.40 5.35 5.17
CA PRO A 305 -10.00 6.09 6.35
C PRO A 305 -9.58 7.52 5.96
N GLY A 306 -9.58 8.44 6.94
CA GLY A 306 -9.22 9.84 6.72
C GLY A 306 -7.85 10.04 6.05
N ALA A 307 -7.66 11.18 5.37
CA ALA A 307 -6.47 11.45 4.57
C ALA A 307 -5.17 11.17 5.34
N GLY A 308 -4.28 10.36 4.76
CA GLY A 308 -3.01 9.94 5.38
C GLY A 308 -3.10 8.78 6.38
N MET A 309 -4.29 8.31 6.78
CA MET A 309 -4.44 7.20 7.75
C MET A 309 -4.28 5.80 7.12
N GLN A 310 -4.33 5.68 5.80
CA GLN A 310 -4.22 4.39 5.10
C GLN A 310 -2.91 3.65 5.45
N ALA A 311 -1.77 4.34 5.39
CA ALA A 311 -0.47 3.74 5.70
C ALA A 311 -0.36 3.26 7.16
N PHE A 312 -0.96 4.01 8.10
CA PHE A 312 -1.04 3.63 9.53
C PHE A 312 -1.87 2.35 9.73
N ILE A 313 -3.07 2.30 9.13
CA ILE A 313 -3.94 1.11 9.22
C ILE A 313 -3.30 -0.10 8.54
N LEU A 314 -2.64 0.08 7.40
CA LEU A 314 -1.89 -0.99 6.72
C LEU A 314 -0.72 -1.49 7.59
N GLY A 315 -0.04 -0.63 8.33
CA GLY A 315 1.00 -1.03 9.28
C GLY A 315 0.47 -1.90 10.42
N ILE A 316 -0.67 -1.51 11.01
CA ILE A 316 -1.36 -2.31 12.03
C ILE A 316 -1.79 -3.66 11.44
N LEU A 317 -2.41 -3.65 10.25
CA LEU A 317 -2.87 -4.86 9.58
C LEU A 317 -1.73 -5.84 9.29
N ILE A 318 -0.61 -5.37 8.75
CA ILE A 318 0.57 -6.20 8.50
C ILE A 318 1.09 -6.79 9.82
N SER A 319 1.13 -5.99 10.90
CA SER A 319 1.53 -6.47 12.22
C SER A 319 0.62 -7.60 12.72
N VAL A 320 -0.71 -7.44 12.58
CA VAL A 320 -1.71 -8.42 13.01
C VAL A 320 -1.65 -9.70 12.16
N VAL A 321 -1.48 -9.58 10.84
CA VAL A 321 -1.38 -10.75 9.94
C VAL A 321 -0.10 -11.53 10.20
N VAL A 322 1.04 -10.88 10.43
CA VAL A 322 2.29 -11.55 10.85
C VAL A 322 2.12 -12.20 12.23
N LEU A 323 1.48 -11.50 13.18
CA LEU A 323 1.25 -12.05 14.52
C LEU A 323 0.36 -13.30 14.50
N ALA A 324 -0.71 -13.29 13.70
CA ALA A 324 -1.70 -14.36 13.66
C ALA A 324 -1.31 -15.54 12.75
N LEU A 325 -0.69 -15.30 11.60
CA LEU A 325 -0.43 -16.32 10.57
C LEU A 325 1.06 -16.65 10.39
N GLY A 326 1.98 -15.78 10.84
CA GLY A 326 3.40 -15.91 10.52
C GLY A 326 4.14 -17.08 11.18
N TYR A 327 3.62 -17.69 12.26
CA TYR A 327 4.38 -18.69 13.03
C TYR A 327 4.73 -19.95 12.23
N ASN A 328 3.83 -20.39 11.34
CA ASN A 328 3.97 -21.62 10.57
C ASN A 328 5.07 -21.56 9.50
N THR A 329 5.29 -20.38 8.91
CA THR A 329 6.09 -20.19 7.68
C THR A 329 7.14 -19.09 7.77
N GLY A 330 7.09 -18.27 8.82
CA GLY A 330 7.84 -17.01 8.93
C GLY A 330 7.03 -15.77 8.50
N GLY A 331 5.83 -15.94 7.94
CA GLY A 331 4.96 -14.84 7.49
C GLY A 331 5.60 -14.03 6.38
N CYS A 332 5.63 -14.58 5.17
CA CYS A 332 6.25 -13.91 4.03
C CYS A 332 5.35 -12.80 3.48
N PHE A 333 4.20 -13.19 2.93
CA PHE A 333 3.19 -12.32 2.32
C PHE A 333 3.71 -11.29 1.30
N ASN A 334 4.93 -11.49 0.78
CA ASN A 334 5.66 -10.59 -0.10
C ASN A 334 6.84 -11.30 -0.79
N CYS A 335 6.76 -11.47 -2.10
CA CYS A 335 7.74 -12.24 -2.87
C CYS A 335 9.18 -11.68 -2.78
N ALA A 336 9.33 -10.36 -2.59
CA ALA A 336 10.63 -9.72 -2.45
C ALA A 336 11.24 -9.91 -1.05
N ARG A 337 10.40 -10.03 -0.01
CA ARG A 337 10.82 -10.19 1.40
C ARG A 337 11.63 -11.46 1.61
N ASP A 338 11.33 -12.54 0.89
CA ASP A 338 12.12 -13.76 0.95
C ASP A 338 13.31 -13.74 -0.02
N PHE A 339 13.08 -13.43 -1.31
CA PHE A 339 14.10 -13.58 -2.35
C PHE A 339 15.36 -12.74 -2.11
N GLY A 340 15.20 -11.47 -1.71
CA GLY A 340 16.32 -10.55 -1.54
C GLY A 340 17.29 -11.00 -0.44
N PRO A 341 16.81 -11.19 0.80
CA PRO A 341 17.60 -11.74 1.90
C PRO A 341 18.14 -13.15 1.61
N ARG A 342 17.40 -14.01 0.88
CA ARG A 342 17.89 -15.34 0.47
C ARG A 342 19.11 -15.25 -0.43
N LEU A 343 19.12 -14.32 -1.38
CA LEU A 343 20.30 -14.08 -2.22
C LEU A 343 21.48 -13.54 -1.40
N VAL A 344 21.22 -12.62 -0.46
CA VAL A 344 22.26 -12.10 0.45
C VAL A 344 22.85 -13.22 1.32
N ALA A 345 22.02 -14.10 1.88
CA ALA A 345 22.49 -15.22 2.67
C ALA A 345 23.39 -16.17 1.84
N VAL A 346 23.03 -16.43 0.58
CA VAL A 346 23.92 -17.20 -0.31
C VAL A 346 25.25 -16.48 -0.57
N MET A 347 25.24 -15.16 -0.78
CA MET A 347 26.46 -14.35 -0.96
C MET A 347 27.33 -14.28 0.30
N ALA A 348 26.73 -14.29 1.49
CA ALA A 348 27.39 -14.25 2.80
C ALA A 348 27.91 -15.62 3.28
N GLY A 349 27.82 -16.68 2.46
CA GLY A 349 28.45 -17.97 2.73
C GLY A 349 27.53 -19.07 3.26
N TRP A 350 26.23 -18.81 3.52
CA TRP A 350 25.27 -19.89 3.87
C TRP A 350 25.09 -20.91 2.74
N GLY A 351 25.36 -20.52 1.48
CA GLY A 351 25.47 -21.44 0.35
C GLY A 351 24.14 -21.82 -0.31
N GLY A 352 24.20 -22.20 -1.59
CA GLY A 352 23.03 -22.31 -2.49
C GLY A 352 21.96 -23.36 -2.14
N HIS A 353 22.13 -24.14 -1.06
CA HIS A 353 21.10 -25.06 -0.57
C HIS A 353 19.81 -24.35 -0.13
N LEU A 354 19.92 -23.09 0.30
CA LEU A 354 18.79 -22.20 0.64
C LEU A 354 17.74 -22.07 -0.47
N PHE A 355 18.11 -22.24 -1.74
CA PHE A 355 17.16 -22.20 -2.88
C PHE A 355 16.51 -23.56 -3.21
N ARG A 356 16.93 -24.64 -2.54
CA ARG A 356 16.46 -26.02 -2.74
C ARG A 356 15.70 -26.58 -1.53
N GLU A 357 15.94 -26.03 -0.34
CA GLU A 357 15.23 -26.34 0.91
C GLU A 357 13.71 -26.34 0.76
N SER A 358 13.07 -27.24 1.52
CA SER A 358 11.61 -27.42 1.54
C SER A 358 11.00 -27.48 0.13
N HIS A 359 11.65 -28.26 -0.75
CA HIS A 359 11.29 -28.42 -2.17
C HIS A 359 11.23 -27.10 -2.94
N ALA A 360 12.27 -26.26 -2.79
CA ALA A 360 12.32 -24.90 -3.31
C ALA A 360 11.17 -24.00 -2.81
N TRP A 361 11.01 -23.94 -1.48
CA TRP A 361 9.98 -23.14 -0.77
C TRP A 361 9.80 -21.74 -1.36
N TRP A 362 10.90 -21.03 -1.62
CA TRP A 362 10.90 -19.66 -2.15
C TRP A 362 10.06 -19.48 -3.41
N ILE A 363 9.87 -20.52 -4.24
CA ILE A 363 8.98 -20.46 -5.41
C ILE A 363 7.52 -20.67 -4.97
N TRP A 364 7.21 -21.83 -4.39
CA TRP A 364 5.83 -22.26 -4.24
C TRP A 364 5.11 -21.58 -3.06
N GLY A 365 5.82 -21.19 -2.01
CA GLY A 365 5.31 -20.31 -0.96
C GLY A 365 5.38 -18.84 -1.39
N PRO A 366 6.47 -18.09 -1.08
CA PRO A 366 6.57 -16.64 -1.28
C PRO A 366 6.26 -16.08 -2.66
N TRP A 367 6.33 -16.85 -3.74
CA TRP A 367 5.93 -16.37 -5.08
C TRP A 367 4.56 -16.89 -5.49
N CYS A 368 4.35 -18.19 -5.56
CA CYS A 368 3.07 -18.74 -6.03
C CYS A 368 1.92 -18.51 -5.05
N ALA A 369 2.12 -18.71 -3.75
CA ALA A 369 1.06 -18.51 -2.75
C ALA A 369 0.72 -17.02 -2.62
N ASP A 370 1.72 -16.13 -2.55
CA ASP A 370 1.47 -14.69 -2.40
C ASP A 370 0.81 -14.05 -3.62
N ILE A 371 1.23 -14.41 -4.85
CA ILE A 371 0.61 -13.91 -6.08
C ILE A 371 -0.83 -14.43 -6.20
N SER A 372 -1.06 -15.72 -5.95
CA SER A 372 -2.42 -16.28 -6.03
C SER A 372 -3.33 -15.77 -4.91
N GLY A 373 -2.79 -15.58 -3.70
CA GLY A 373 -3.47 -14.96 -2.56
C GLY A 373 -3.88 -13.53 -2.85
N ALA A 374 -2.96 -12.67 -3.28
CA ALA A 374 -3.27 -11.28 -3.62
C ALA A 374 -4.32 -11.17 -4.73
N LEU A 375 -4.22 -12.00 -5.77
CA LEU A 375 -5.24 -12.08 -6.84
C LEU A 375 -6.60 -12.56 -6.31
N PHE A 376 -6.62 -13.50 -5.36
CA PHE A 376 -7.85 -14.01 -4.76
C PHE A 376 -8.50 -13.00 -3.81
N GLY A 377 -7.72 -12.29 -2.99
CA GLY A 377 -8.22 -11.21 -2.14
C GLY A 377 -8.90 -10.10 -2.95
N ALA A 378 -8.26 -9.70 -4.05
CA ALA A 378 -8.86 -8.78 -5.02
C ALA A 378 -10.15 -9.32 -5.64
N LEU A 379 -10.14 -10.58 -6.08
CA LEU A 379 -11.30 -11.26 -6.67
C LEU A 379 -12.49 -11.27 -5.72
N ILE A 380 -12.27 -11.62 -4.45
CA ILE A 380 -13.33 -11.70 -3.43
C ILE A 380 -13.91 -10.31 -3.15
N TYR A 381 -13.06 -9.29 -2.95
CA TYR A 381 -13.54 -7.92 -2.75
C TYR A 381 -14.34 -7.40 -3.96
N ASP A 382 -13.87 -7.70 -5.17
CA ASP A 382 -14.53 -7.29 -6.42
C ASP A 382 -15.80 -8.07 -6.77
N MET A 383 -16.01 -9.26 -6.20
CA MET A 383 -17.28 -10.00 -6.34
C MET A 383 -18.31 -9.60 -5.28
N ALA A 384 -17.86 -9.18 -4.09
CA ALA A 384 -18.73 -9.00 -2.92
C ALA A 384 -19.07 -7.54 -2.61
N ILE A 385 -18.16 -6.59 -2.89
CA ILE A 385 -18.27 -5.19 -2.42
C ILE A 385 -18.03 -4.18 -3.54
N PHE A 386 -16.89 -4.24 -4.23
CA PHE A 386 -16.49 -3.19 -5.17
C PHE A 386 -17.37 -3.17 -6.43
N THR A 387 -18.01 -2.03 -6.69
CA THR A 387 -18.86 -1.82 -7.89
C THR A 387 -18.15 -1.09 -9.03
N GLY A 388 -16.91 -0.63 -8.81
CA GLY A 388 -16.18 0.22 -9.74
C GLY A 388 -15.87 -0.43 -11.11
N GLY A 389 -15.92 0.40 -12.15
CA GLY A 389 -15.78 0.01 -13.55
C GLY A 389 -14.36 -0.32 -14.03
N GLU A 390 -13.37 -0.34 -13.13
CA GLU A 390 -11.99 -0.77 -13.39
C GLU A 390 -11.83 -2.28 -13.36
N SER A 391 -12.61 -2.94 -12.50
CA SER A 391 -12.49 -4.37 -12.24
C SER A 391 -12.84 -5.21 -13.48
N PRO A 392 -12.01 -6.20 -13.84
CA PRO A 392 -12.36 -7.18 -14.87
C PRO A 392 -13.69 -7.89 -14.63
N ILE A 393 -14.13 -8.01 -13.36
CA ILE A 393 -15.37 -8.66 -12.96
C ILE A 393 -16.57 -7.81 -13.42
N ASN A 394 -16.56 -6.53 -13.08
CA ASN A 394 -17.66 -5.57 -13.30
C ASN A 394 -17.83 -5.12 -14.75
N TYR A 395 -16.98 -5.56 -15.68
CA TYR A 395 -17.11 -5.22 -17.11
C TYR A 395 -18.39 -5.84 -17.71
N PRO A 396 -19.30 -5.02 -18.29
CA PRO A 396 -20.43 -5.53 -19.07
C PRO A 396 -19.96 -6.47 -20.20
N ARG A 397 -20.74 -7.52 -20.50
CA ARG A 397 -20.40 -8.55 -21.52
C ARG A 397 -19.95 -7.92 -22.85
N ARG A 398 -20.59 -6.83 -23.29
CA ARG A 398 -20.21 -6.03 -24.48
C ARG A 398 -18.81 -5.44 -24.37
N ARG A 399 -18.49 -4.74 -23.28
CA ARG A 399 -17.14 -4.18 -23.03
C ARG A 399 -16.06 -5.28 -22.92
N ARG A 400 -16.38 -6.46 -22.36
CA ARG A 400 -15.43 -7.59 -22.27
C ARG A 400 -15.06 -8.16 -23.65
N LYS A 401 -16.03 -8.33 -24.57
CA LYS A 401 -15.75 -8.71 -25.98
C LYS A 401 -14.86 -7.66 -26.67
N ARG A 402 -15.18 -6.38 -26.51
CA ARG A 402 -14.42 -5.25 -27.06
C ARG A 402 -12.97 -5.20 -26.57
N ALA A 403 -12.72 -5.48 -25.28
CA ALA A 403 -11.38 -5.55 -24.71
C ALA A 403 -10.47 -6.54 -25.46
N VAL A 404 -11.02 -7.70 -25.82
CA VAL A 404 -10.33 -8.76 -26.57
C VAL A 404 -10.07 -8.31 -28.00
N GLN A 405 -11.05 -7.70 -28.67
CA GLN A 405 -10.90 -7.15 -30.02
C GLN A 405 -9.82 -6.07 -30.08
N VAL A 406 -9.82 -5.10 -29.15
CA VAL A 406 -8.79 -4.04 -29.08
C VAL A 406 -7.40 -4.63 -28.81
N ARG A 407 -7.27 -5.66 -27.97
CA ARG A 407 -6.01 -6.40 -27.80
C ARG A 407 -5.57 -7.09 -29.08
N ALA A 408 -6.49 -7.77 -29.79
CA ALA A 408 -6.20 -8.44 -31.06
C ALA A 408 -5.75 -7.44 -32.14
N VAL A 409 -6.44 -6.32 -32.32
CA VAL A 409 -6.06 -5.24 -33.26
C VAL A 409 -4.68 -4.67 -32.93
N ASN A 410 -4.41 -4.37 -31.65
CA ASN A 410 -3.10 -3.87 -31.23
C ASN A 410 -1.97 -4.90 -31.40
N LEU A 411 -2.26 -6.20 -31.24
CA LEU A 411 -1.31 -7.28 -31.49
C LEU A 411 -1.04 -7.44 -32.99
N ARG A 412 -2.09 -7.49 -33.82
CA ARG A 412 -1.98 -7.51 -35.30
C ARG A 412 -1.16 -6.33 -35.83
N LYS A 413 -1.41 -5.12 -35.30
CA LYS A 413 -0.65 -3.91 -35.65
C LYS A 413 0.83 -3.98 -35.26
N LYS A 414 1.16 -4.58 -34.10
CA LYS A 414 2.55 -4.81 -33.67
C LYS A 414 3.27 -5.88 -34.49
N LEU A 415 2.54 -6.89 -34.96
CA LEU A 415 3.05 -7.96 -35.81
C LEU A 415 3.20 -7.56 -37.29
N GLY A 416 2.98 -6.27 -37.63
CA GLY A 416 3.10 -5.79 -39.01
C GLY A 416 2.05 -6.34 -39.98
N MET A 417 1.02 -7.04 -39.48
CA MET A 417 0.01 -7.67 -40.32
C MET A 417 -0.91 -6.59 -40.90
N ARG A 418 -0.63 -6.23 -42.15
CA ARG A 418 -1.37 -5.25 -42.95
C ARG A 418 -2.84 -5.67 -43.06
N ARG A 419 -3.76 -4.69 -42.97
CA ARG A 419 -5.22 -4.87 -43.11
C ARG A 419 -5.55 -5.82 -44.29
N LYS A 420 -5.90 -7.08 -44.00
CA LYS A 420 -7.08 -7.64 -44.67
C LYS A 420 -8.28 -6.84 -44.18
N LYS A 421 -9.21 -6.56 -45.08
CA LYS A 421 -10.47 -5.90 -44.76
C LYS A 421 -11.22 -6.87 -43.84
N ASP A 422 -11.31 -6.56 -42.56
CA ASP A 422 -11.96 -7.44 -41.57
C ASP A 422 -13.49 -7.39 -41.79
N GLU A 423 -13.99 -8.16 -42.75
CA GLU A 423 -15.44 -8.34 -42.99
C GLU A 423 -16.14 -8.89 -41.73
N ASP A 424 -15.39 -9.60 -40.87
CA ASP A 424 -15.80 -10.04 -39.53
C ASP A 424 -16.18 -8.88 -38.56
N ILE A 425 -15.66 -7.66 -38.77
CA ILE A 425 -16.02 -6.50 -37.95
C ILE A 425 -17.37 -5.93 -38.38
N GLU A 426 -17.67 -5.93 -39.69
CA GLU A 426 -18.97 -5.50 -40.22
C GLU A 426 -20.06 -6.59 -40.02
N SER A 427 -19.73 -7.88 -40.10
CA SER A 427 -20.69 -8.96 -39.79
C SER A 427 -21.02 -9.05 -38.29
N SER A 428 -20.01 -8.94 -37.41
CA SER A 428 -20.24 -8.91 -35.96
C SER A 428 -21.02 -7.68 -35.49
N SER A 429 -20.94 -6.54 -36.20
CA SER A 429 -21.75 -5.35 -35.89
C SER A 429 -23.17 -5.45 -36.47
N ALA A 430 -23.36 -6.11 -37.62
CA ALA A 430 -24.69 -6.42 -38.15
C ALA A 430 -25.53 -7.32 -37.21
N GLU A 431 -24.92 -8.32 -36.56
CA GLU A 431 -25.59 -9.11 -35.50
C GLU A 431 -25.83 -8.34 -34.20
N THR A 432 -25.18 -7.19 -34.00
CA THR A 432 -25.30 -6.38 -32.76
C THR A 432 -26.44 -5.33 -32.85
N CYS A 433 -27.05 -5.16 -34.03
CA CYS A 433 -28.21 -4.28 -34.28
C CYS A 433 -29.56 -5.01 -34.34
N ARG A 434 -29.68 -6.20 -33.74
CA ARG A 434 -30.95 -6.91 -33.49
C ARG A 434 -31.08 -7.27 -32.00
#